data_AF-A0A941S329-F1
#
_entry.id   AF-A0A941S329-F1
#
_cell.length_a   1.000
_cell.length_b   1.000
_cell.length_c   1.000
_cell.angle_alpha   90.00
_cell.angle_beta   90.00
_cell.angle_gamma   90.00
#
_symmetry.space_group_name_H-M   'P 1'
#
loop_
_entity.id
_entity.type
_entity.pdbx_description
1 polymer ?
#
loop_
_entity_poly.entity_id
_entity_poly.type
_entity_poly.pdbx_seq_one_letter_code
_entity_poly.pdbx_strand_id
1 'polypeptide(L)' 'ESGPPVLPHPRMESRAFVLVPLRDVAPDWRHPVSGLSVTELLKALPVAEREAIKPV' A
#
# COMPACT_ATOMS: atom_id res chain seq x y z
N GLU A 1 -20.21 20.86 1.81
CA GLU A 1 -19.97 19.69 2.68
C GLU A 1 -19.01 18.74 1.98
N SER A 2 -18.12 18.04 2.70
CA SER A 2 -17.30 16.97 2.10
C SER A 2 -18.16 15.71 1.94
N GLY A 3 -18.06 15.04 0.79
CA GLY A 3 -18.83 13.83 0.48
C GLY A 3 -18.44 12.60 1.32
N PRO A 4 -18.99 11.41 0.99
CA PRO A 4 -18.68 10.18 1.72
C PRO A 4 -17.20 9.80 1.61
N PRO A 5 -16.66 9.03 2.57
CA PRO A 5 -15.28 8.55 2.52
C PRO A 5 -15.05 7.65 1.30
N VAL A 6 -13.88 7.78 0.68
CA VAL A 6 -13.46 6.96 -0.47
C VAL A 6 -12.59 5.81 0.02
N LEU A 7 -13.05 4.58 -0.23
CA LEU A 7 -12.35 3.36 0.15
C LEU A 7 -12.25 2.38 -1.05
N PRO A 8 -11.09 1.74 -1.26
CA PRO A 8 -9.79 2.08 -0.70
C PRO A 8 -9.35 3.50 -1.09
N HIS A 9 -8.51 4.15 -0.28
CA HIS A 9 -8.07 5.51 -0.57
C HIS A 9 -7.29 5.54 -1.91
N PRO A 10 -7.60 6.41 -2.88
CA PRO A 10 -7.11 6.30 -4.27
C PRO A 10 -5.58 6.30 -4.43
N ARG A 11 -4.85 6.82 -3.45
CA ARG A 11 -3.38 6.88 -3.46
C ARG A 11 -2.73 5.88 -2.49
N MET A 12 -3.47 4.96 -1.87
CA MET A 12 -2.87 4.04 -0.91
C MET A 12 -1.83 3.12 -1.57
N GLU A 13 -2.13 2.66 -2.78
CA GLU A 13 -1.31 1.71 -3.54
C GLU A 13 -0.03 2.34 -4.12
N SER A 14 0.07 3.67 -4.13
CA SER A 14 1.25 4.41 -4.60
C SER A 14 2.14 4.95 -3.49
N ARG A 15 1.98 4.48 -2.24
CA ARG A 15 2.70 5.01 -1.07
C ARG A 15 3.43 3.93 -0.31
N ALA A 16 4.75 3.96 -0.37
CA ALA A 16 5.61 3.01 0.35
C ALA A 16 5.37 3.04 1.87
N PHE A 17 5.16 4.22 2.46
CA PHE A 17 4.89 4.35 3.91
C PHE A 17 3.55 3.74 4.35
N VAL A 18 2.66 3.42 3.40
CA VAL A 18 1.42 2.67 3.67
C VAL A 18 1.67 1.19 3.46
N LEU A 19 2.25 0.83 2.32
CA LEU A 19 2.39 -0.55 1.91
C LEU A 19 3.46 -1.33 2.68
N VAL A 20 4.56 -0.70 3.11
CA VAL A 20 5.61 -1.37 3.90
C VAL A 20 5.07 -1.81 5.27
N PRO A 21 4.51 -0.92 6.11
CA PRO A 21 3.88 -1.36 7.36
C PRO A 21 2.72 -2.34 7.14
N LEU A 22 1.92 -2.16 6.08
CA LEU A 22 0.82 -3.08 5.76
C LEU A 22 1.32 -4.50 5.48
N ARG A 23 2.43 -4.65 4.74
CA ARG A 23 3.05 -5.96 4.51
C ARG A 23 3.53 -6.59 5.81
N ASP A 24 4.08 -5.79 6.72
CA ASP A 24 4.63 -6.30 7.98
C ASP A 24 3.50 -6.82 8.91
N VAL A 25 2.34 -6.17 8.94
CA VAL A 25 1.20 -6.59 9.78
C VAL A 25 0.23 -7.56 9.09
N ALA A 26 0.13 -7.54 7.77
CA ALA A 26 -0.81 -8.33 6.98
C ALA A 26 -0.20 -8.73 5.62
N PRO A 27 0.79 -9.64 5.59
CA PRO A 27 1.54 -9.99 4.38
C PRO A 27 0.67 -10.63 3.29
N ASP A 28 -0.41 -11.31 3.67
CA ASP A 28 -1.34 -11.97 2.75
C ASP A 28 -2.48 -11.05 2.28
N TRP A 29 -2.48 -9.78 2.70
CA TRP A 29 -3.50 -8.82 2.29
C TRP A 29 -3.46 -8.58 0.78
N ARG A 30 -4.65 -8.48 0.19
CA ARG A 30 -4.87 -8.22 -1.23
C ARG A 30 -5.74 -6.99 -1.43
N HIS A 31 -5.36 -6.16 -2.39
CA HIS A 31 -6.13 -4.96 -2.73
C HIS A 31 -7.53 -5.35 -3.23
N PRO A 32 -8.60 -4.82 -2.64
CA PRO A 32 -9.97 -5.32 -2.87
C PRO A 32 -10.48 -5.06 -4.29
N VAL A 33 -9.88 -4.11 -5.02
CA VAL A 33 -10.29 -3.77 -6.39
C VAL A 33 -9.42 -4.48 -7.44
N SER A 34 -8.10 -4.51 -7.25
CA SER A 34 -7.15 -5.04 -8.25
C SER A 34 -6.73 -6.48 -7.98
N GLY A 35 -6.98 -7.02 -6.79
CA GLY A 35 -6.56 -8.38 -6.39
C GLY A 35 -5.06 -8.55 -6.13
N LEU A 36 -4.25 -7.52 -6.41
CA LEU A 36 -2.81 -7.52 -6.21
C LEU A 36 -2.48 -7.64 -4.72
N SER A 37 -1.51 -8.49 -4.41
CA SER A 37 -0.93 -8.58 -3.07
C SER A 37 -0.16 -7.31 -2.70
N VAL A 38 -0.02 -7.05 -1.40
CA VAL A 38 0.81 -5.94 -0.91
C VAL A 38 2.25 -6.00 -1.43
N THR A 39 2.78 -7.21 -1.67
CA THR A 39 4.12 -7.41 -2.24
C THR A 39 4.19 -7.01 -3.72
N GLU A 40 3.17 -7.32 -4.51
CA GLU A 40 3.09 -6.88 -5.91
C GLU A 40 2.95 -5.36 -6.02
N LEU A 41 2.14 -4.74 -5.16
CA LEU A 41 2.02 -3.28 -5.09
C LEU A 41 3.36 -2.61 -4.73
N LEU A 42 4.09 -3.15 -3.74
CA LEU A 42 5.42 -2.65 -3.39
C LEU A 42 6.40 -2.77 -4.55
N LYS A 43 6.39 -3.89 -5.29
CA LYS A 43 7.27 -4.08 -6.46
C LYS A 43 7.06 -3.04 -7.56
N ALA A 44 5.86 -2.47 -7.66
CA ALA A 44 5.54 -1.40 -8.62
C ALA A 44 6.10 -0.03 -8.22
N LEU A 45 6.60 0.15 -6.99
CA LEU A 45 7.15 1.42 -6.51
C LEU A 45 8.67 1.54 -6.74
N PRO A 46 9.21 2.78 -6.86
CA PRO A 46 10.65 3.00 -6.90
C PRO A 46 11.39 2.34 -5.73
N VAL A 47 12.58 1.78 -5.99
CA VAL A 47 13.40 1.11 -4.96
C VAL A 47 13.73 2.08 -3.83
N ALA A 48 14.16 3.30 -4.17
CA ALA A 48 14.52 4.32 -3.20
C ALA A 48 13.39 4.66 -2.21
N GLU A 49 12.13 4.66 -2.67
CA GLU A 49 10.99 4.91 -1.79
C GLU A 49 10.71 3.75 -0.83
N ARG A 50 10.93 2.50 -1.26
CA ARG A 50 10.75 1.32 -0.42
C ARG A 50 11.81 1.22 0.66
N GLU A 51 13.06 1.47 0.30
CA GLU A 51 14.22 1.35 1.21
C GLU A 51 14.27 2.50 2.24
N ALA A 52 13.64 3.64 1.93
CA ALA A 52 13.54 4.75 2.86
C ALA A 52 12.61 4.45 4.07
N ILE A 53 11.74 3.43 3.98
CA ILE A 53 10.81 3.09 5.05
C ILE A 53 11.39 1.98 5.92
N LYS A 54 11.48 2.25 7.22
CA LYS A 54 11.86 1.23 8.20
C LYS A 54 10.66 0.30 8.45
N PRO A 55 10.81 -1.03 8.26
CA PRO A 55 9.82 -2.00 8.67
C PRO A 55 9.52 -1.89 10.17
N VAL A 56 8.31 -2.28 10.56
CA VAL A 56 7.83 -2.26 11.96
C VAL A 56 8.44 -3.39 12.78
#